data_AF-A0A944C7P9-F1
#
_entry.id   AF-A0A944C7P9-F1
#
_cell.length_a   1.000
_cell.length_b   1.000
_cell.length_c   1.000
_cell.angle_alpha   90.00
_cell.angle_beta   90.00
_cell.angle_gamma   90.00
#
_symmetry.space_group_name_H-M   'P 1'
#
loop_
_entity.id
_entity.type
_entity.pdbx_description
1 polymer ?
#
loop_
_entity_poly.entity_id
_entity_poly.type
_entity_poly.pdbx_seq_one_letter_code
_entity_poly.pdbx_strand_id
1 'polypeptide(L)'
;MGEEWRDIEEFKGIYQVSNCGRVRSVERYINTRTYPAQIIKPFVGNNGCVMVRLRQKNKGQLRRSVAKLVLLAFVSEPPGTAKSAR
;
A
#
# COMPACT_ATOMS: atom_id res chain seq x y z
N MET A 1 -4.33 -20.03 -9.40
CA MET A 1 -4.82 -18.77 -8.79
C MET A 1 -3.67 -17.79 -8.79
N GLY A 2 -3.84 -16.60 -9.38
CA GLY A 2 -2.77 -15.64 -9.60
C GLY A 2 -2.69 -14.57 -8.51
N GLU A 3 -1.51 -13.97 -8.35
CA GLU A 3 -1.34 -12.77 -7.53
C GLU A 3 -1.93 -11.57 -8.28
N GLU A 4 -2.99 -10.99 -7.74
CA GLU A 4 -3.64 -9.80 -8.29
C GLU A 4 -3.05 -8.55 -7.65
N TRP A 5 -2.82 -7.50 -8.44
CA TRP A 5 -2.24 -6.24 -7.99
C TRP A 5 -3.21 -5.10 -8.24
N ARG A 6 -3.44 -4.27 -7.20
CA ARG A 6 -4.32 -3.10 -7.27
C ARG A 6 -3.59 -1.85 -6.82
N ASP A 7 -3.96 -0.70 -7.40
CA ASP A 7 -3.41 0.59 -6.99
C ASP A 7 -3.86 0.94 -5.57
N ILE A 8 -2.95 1.53 -4.80
CA ILE A 8 -3.29 2.10 -3.49
C ILE A 8 -3.79 3.52 -3.73
N GLU A 9 -5.04 3.83 -3.39
CA GLU A 9 -5.68 5.12 -3.70
C GLU A 9 -4.86 6.35 -3.26
N GLU A 10 -4.31 6.32 -2.05
CA GLU A 10 -3.46 7.41 -1.52
C GLU A 10 -2.14 7.62 -2.30
N PHE A 11 -1.74 6.63 -3.09
CA PHE A 11 -0.51 6.58 -3.86
C PHE A 11 -0.74 6.14 -5.31
N LYS A 12 -1.90 6.48 -5.88
CA LYS A 12 -2.30 6.07 -7.22
C LYS A 12 -1.23 6.38 -8.26
N GLY A 13 -0.86 5.38 -9.06
CA GLY A 13 0.20 5.48 -10.07
C GLY A 13 1.64 5.50 -9.50
N ILE A 14 1.82 5.18 -8.21
CA ILE A 14 3.13 5.13 -7.57
C ILE A 14 3.37 3.78 -6.91
N TYR A 15 2.37 3.25 -6.19
CA TYR A 15 2.46 1.97 -5.50
C TYR A 15 1.21 1.13 -5.69
N GLN A 16 1.42 -0.19 -5.73
CA GLN A 16 0.38 -1.22 -5.81
C GLN A 16 0.53 -2.22 -4.68
N VAL A 17 -0.60 -2.79 -4.26
CA VAL A 17 -0.67 -3.85 -3.26
C VAL A 17 -1.26 -5.11 -3.89
N SER A 18 -0.73 -6.28 -3.52
CA SER A 18 -1.25 -7.56 -3.97
C SER A 18 -2.26 -8.17 -3.01
N ASN A 19 -3.12 -9.06 -3.51
CA ASN A 19 -4.02 -9.86 -2.67
C ASN A 19 -3.26 -10.75 -1.67
N CYS A 20 -1.98 -11.04 -1.91
CA CYS A 20 -1.08 -11.75 -0.99
C CYS A 20 -0.39 -10.84 0.04
N GLY A 21 -0.68 -9.53 0.06
CA GLY A 21 -0.06 -8.59 1.00
C GLY A 21 1.37 -8.17 0.63
N ARG A 22 1.75 -8.25 -0.64
CA ARG A 22 2.99 -7.64 -1.11
C ARG A 22 2.72 -6.22 -1.59
N VAL A 23 3.70 -5.34 -1.45
CA VAL A 23 3.60 -3.97 -1.93
C VAL A 23 4.74 -3.72 -2.91
N ARG A 24 4.44 -3.14 -4.06
CA ARG A 24 5.43 -2.80 -5.09
C ARG A 24 5.31 -1.35 -5.52
N SER A 25 6.42 -0.75 -5.95
CA SER A 25 6.37 0.45 -6.77
C SER A 25 5.92 0.11 -8.18
N VAL A 26 5.28 1.08 -8.83
CA VAL A 26 5.00 1.03 -10.27
C VAL A 26 6.20 1.59 -11.02
N GLU A 27 6.48 1.02 -12.19
CA GLU A 27 7.49 1.58 -13.08
C GLU A 27 7.12 3.01 -13.45
N ARG A 28 8.09 3.92 -13.39
CA ARG A 28 7.85 5.34 -13.65
C ARG A 28 9.07 5.99 -14.29
N TYR A 29 8.81 6.90 -15.21
CA TYR A 29 9.82 7.74 -15.83
C TYR A 29 9.84 9.11 -15.14
N ILE A 30 10.97 9.49 -14.53
CA ILE A 30 11.14 10.76 -13.81
C ILE A 30 12.48 11.38 -14.20
N ASN A 31 12.48 12.68 -14.55
CA ASN A 31 13.68 13.50 -14.77
C ASN A 31 14.79 12.76 -15.54
N THR A 32 14.43 12.21 -16.71
CA THR A 32 15.31 11.47 -17.64
C THR A 32 15.67 10.02 -17.28
N ARG A 33 15.13 9.45 -16.19
CA ARG A 33 15.41 8.07 -15.79
C ARG A 33 14.13 7.24 -15.60
N THR A 34 14.17 6.00 -16.10
CA THR A 34 13.16 4.98 -15.80
C THR A 34 13.51 4.30 -14.48
N TYR A 35 12.56 4.30 -13.55
CA TYR A 35 12.63 3.58 -12.30
C TYR A 35 11.78 2.32 -12.42
N PRO A 36 12.37 1.11 -12.36
CA PRO A 36 11.62 -0.12 -12.51
C PRO A 36 10.66 -0.34 -11.32
N ALA A 37 9.66 -1.18 -11.54
CA ALA A 37 8.81 -1.68 -10.46
C ALA A 37 9.65 -2.51 -9.48
N GLN A 38 9.51 -2.25 -8.18
CA GLN A 38 10.29 -2.92 -7.13
C GLN A 38 9.39 -3.32 -5.97
N ILE A 39 9.59 -4.54 -5.45
CA ILE A 39 8.92 -5.00 -4.24
C ILE A 39 9.51 -4.24 -3.04
N ILE A 40 8.62 -3.60 -2.27
CA ILE A 40 8.99 -2.84 -1.09
C ILE A 40 9.18 -3.81 0.08
N LYS A 41 10.34 -3.75 0.72
CA LYS A 41 10.63 -4.57 1.90
C LYS A 41 9.71 -4.17 3.05
N PRO A 42 8.85 -5.08 3.56
CA PRO A 42 8.07 -4.81 4.75
C PRO A 42 8.96 -4.85 5.99
N PHE A 43 8.46 -4.24 7.07
CA PHE A 43 9.06 -4.31 8.39
C PHE A 43 7.96 -4.53 9.44
N VAL A 44 8.33 -5.15 10.56
CA VAL A 44 7.41 -5.30 11.70
C VAL A 44 7.48 -4.04 12.54
N GLY A 45 6.34 -3.42 12.79
CA GLY A 45 6.25 -2.28 13.70
C GLY A 45 6.23 -2.67 15.17
N ASN A 46 6.34 -1.68 16.05
CA ASN A 46 6.28 -1.88 17.50
C ASN A 46 4.96 -2.52 17.99
N ASN A 47 3.90 -2.44 17.18
CA ASN A 47 2.60 -3.05 17.46
C ASN A 47 2.46 -4.48 16.88
N GLY A 48 3.54 -5.09 16.38
CA GLY A 48 3.51 -6.41 15.75
C GLY A 48 2.92 -6.42 14.33
N CYS A 49 2.42 -5.29 13.82
CA CYS A 49 1.86 -5.22 12.48
C CYS A 49 2.95 -5.13 11.40
N VAL A 50 2.72 -5.83 10.29
CA VAL A 50 3.53 -5.70 9.08
C VAL A 50 3.23 -4.36 8.39
N MET A 51 4.26 -3.54 8.23
CA MET A 51 4.18 -2.21 7.66
C MET A 51 5.17 -2.02 6.51
N VAL A 52 4.89 -1.03 5.66
CA VAL A 52 5.76 -0.57 4.58
C VAL A 52 5.98 0.94 4.68
N ARG A 53 7.16 1.40 4.23
CA ARG A 53 7.47 2.82 4.09
C ARG A 53 7.24 3.24 2.64
N LEU A 54 6.22 4.07 2.42
CA LEU A 54 5.83 4.56 1.10
C LEU A 54 6.07 6.07 1.02
N ARG A 55 6.54 6.56 -0.12
CA ARG A 55 6.77 8.00 -0.32
C ARG A 55 5.61 8.63 -1.07
N GLN A 56 4.94 9.60 -0.45
CA GLN A 56 3.93 10.40 -1.15
C GLN A 56 4.61 11.59 -1.83
N LYS A 57 4.10 12.01 -3.00
CA LYS A 57 4.66 13.13 -3.79
C LYS A 57 4.85 14.40 -2.95
N ASN A 58 3.90 14.72 -2.07
CA ASN A 58 3.84 16.02 -1.40
C ASN A 58 4.07 16.00 0.13
N LYS A 59 4.11 14.83 0.77
CA LYS A 59 4.11 14.72 2.25
C LYS A 59 5.25 13.87 2.84
N GLY A 60 6.24 13.48 2.03
CA GLY A 60 7.40 12.70 2.48
C GLY A 60 7.12 11.21 2.62
N GLN A 61 7.87 10.52 3.49
CA GLN A 61 7.71 9.08 3.73
C GLN A 61 6.64 8.81 4.80
N LEU A 62 5.69 7.94 4.51
CA LEU A 62 4.65 7.48 5.42
C LEU A 62 4.78 5.98 5.70
N ARG A 63 4.42 5.58 6.92
CA ARG A 63 4.29 4.17 7.31
C ARG A 63 2.84 3.75 7.10
N ARG A 64 2.63 2.66 6.36
CA ARG A 64 1.30 2.09 6.12
C ARG A 64 1.28 0.61 6.48
N SER A 65 0.20 0.18 7.13
CA SER A 65 -0.02 -1.24 7.44
C SER A 65 -0.39 -1.97 6.16
N VAL A 66 0.33 -3.06 5.87
CA VAL A 66 0.09 -3.91 4.71
C VAL A 66 -1.33 -4.48 4.75
N ALA A 67 -1.76 -4.99 5.91
CA ALA A 67 -3.10 -5.54 6.09
C ALA A 67 -4.19 -4.51 5.75
N LYS A 68 -4.03 -3.26 6.20
CA LYS A 68 -4.98 -2.18 5.86
C LYS A 68 -5.00 -1.87 4.37
N LEU A 69 -3.83 -1.84 3.71
CA LEU A 69 -3.74 -1.59 2.28
C LEU A 69 -4.48 -2.67 1.47
N VAL A 70 -4.31 -3.94 1.83
CA VAL A 70 -5.01 -5.06 1.19
C VAL A 70 -6.52 -4.93 1.37
N LEU A 71 -6.99 -4.70 2.61
CA LEU A 71 -8.41 -4.54 2.91
C LEU A 71 -9.04 -3.39 2.10
N LEU A 72 -8.38 -2.23 2.07
CA LEU A 72 -8.87 -1.07 1.32
C LEU A 72 -8.90 -1.34 -0.20
N ALA A 73 -7.90 -2.02 -0.74
CA ALA A 73 -7.80 -2.25 -2.19
C ALA A 73 -8.70 -3.39 -2.71
N PHE A 74 -8.90 -4.45 -1.92
CA PHE A 74 -9.57 -5.67 -2.36
C PHE A 74 -10.98 -5.85 -1.78
N VAL A 75 -11.23 -5.35 -0.57
CA VAL A 75 -12.49 -5.60 0.14
C VAL A 75 -13.45 -4.41 0.02
N SER A 76 -12.94 -3.20 -0.28
CA SER A 76 -13.64 -1.92 -0.53
C SER A 76 -14.88 -1.56 0.32
N GLU A 77 -15.17 -2.28 1.39
CA GLU A 77 -16.11 -1.92 2.44
C GLU A 77 -15.50 -2.34 3.78
N PRO A 78 -15.43 -1.45 4.79
CA PRO A 78 -15.24 -1.91 6.15
C PRO A 78 -16.46 -2.78 6.50
N PRO A 79 -16.30 -4.02 7.00
CA PRO A 79 -17.40 -4.69 7.66
C PRO A 79 -17.83 -3.76 8.79
N GLY A 80 -19.07 -3.26 8.69
CA GLY A 80 -19.52 -2.05 9.39
C GLY A 80 -19.02 -1.95 10.82
N THR A 81 -18.12 -1.00 11.08
CA THR A 81 -18.03 -0.45 12.43
C THR A 81 -19.27 0.41 12.59
N ALA A 82 -20.35 -0.21 13.07
CA ALA A 82 -21.42 0.49 13.75
C ALA A 82 -20.77 1.52 14.68
N LYS A 83 -21.12 2.79 14.48
CA LYS A 83 -20.79 3.84 15.44
C LYS A 83 -21.38 3.40 16.77
N SER A 84 -20.56 2.91 17.70
CA SER A 84 -20.97 2.90 19.11
C SER A 84 -20.87 4.33 19.59
N ALA A 85 -21.98 5.06 19.49
CA ALA A 85 -22.20 6.23 20.31
C ALA A 85 -22.23 5.76 21.77
N ARG A 86 -21.44 6.40 22.62
CA ARG A 86 -21.67 6.45 24.06
C ARG A 86 -21.31 7.85 24.55
#